data_AF-F8V3L2-F1
#
_entry.id   AF-F8V3L2-F1
#
_cell.length_a   1.000
_cell.length_b   1.000
_cell.length_c   1.000
_cell.angle_alpha   90.00
_cell.angle_beta   90.00
_cell.angle_gamma   90.00
#
_symmetry.space_group_name_H-M   'P 1'
#
loop_
_entity.id
_entity.type
_entity.pdbx_description
1 polymer ?
#
loop_
_entity_poly.entity_id
_entity_poly.type
_entity_poly.pdbx_seq_one_letter_code
_entity_poly.pdbx_strand_id
1 'polypeptide(L)'
;STYQETNQQVLKNLDEIFSTTSPSANDKMGEEDALNIKKAAIALRGDLALLKANFEANELFFISEDVIFKTYMSSPELLLTYMKINPLDQNTAEQQ
;
A
#
# COMPACT_ATOMS: atom_id res chain seq x y z
N SER A 1 8.58 3.46 10.62
CA SER A 1 9.89 3.52 9.93
C SER A 1 10.01 4.83 9.18
N THR A 2 11.18 5.16 8.60
CA THR A 2 11.44 6.42 7.88
C THR A 2 10.40 6.72 6.80
N TYR A 3 9.96 5.73 6.00
CA TYR A 3 8.95 5.92 4.95
C TYR A 3 7.61 6.43 5.51
N GLN A 4 7.09 5.81 6.57
CA GLN A 4 5.83 6.21 7.19
C GLN A 4 5.91 7.61 7.79
N GLU A 5 7.03 7.92 8.45
CA GLU A 5 7.27 9.22 9.08
C GLU A 5 7.38 10.34 8.03
N THR A 6 8.18 10.14 6.99
CA THR A 6 8.32 11.12 5.90
C THR A 6 7.02 11.28 5.11
N ASN A 7 6.26 10.20 4.89
CA ASN A 7 4.97 10.29 4.22
C ASN A 7 3.95 11.11 5.04
N GLN A 8 3.96 10.95 6.37
CA GLN A 8 3.12 11.76 7.26
C GLN A 8 3.54 13.24 7.26
N GLN A 9 4.84 13.53 7.21
CA GLN A 9 5.35 14.90 7.06
C GLN A 9 4.93 15.52 5.72
N VAL A 10 5.01 14.78 4.62
CA VAL A 10 4.55 15.24 3.30
C VAL A 10 3.05 15.55 3.31
N LEU A 11 2.22 14.66 3.88
CA LEU A 11 0.78 14.91 4.01
C LEU A 11 0.48 16.16 4.84
N LYS A 12 1.22 16.39 5.93
CA LYS A 12 1.11 17.62 6.72
C LYS A 12 1.46 18.86 5.89
N ASN A 13 2.53 18.82 5.11
CA ASN A 13 2.90 19.93 4.24
C ASN A 13 1.85 20.20 3.14
N LEU A 14 1.19 19.16 2.62
CA LEU A 14 0.07 19.32 1.68
C LEU A 14 -1.15 19.95 2.35
N ASP A 15 -1.47 19.57 3.59
CA ASP A 15 -2.54 20.20 4.38
C ASP A 15 -2.23 21.69 4.65
N GLU A 16 -0.97 22.05 4.88
CA GLU A 16 -0.54 23.46 5.00
C GLU A 16 -0.70 24.23 3.67
N ILE A 17 -0.40 23.61 2.52
CA ILE A 17 -0.66 24.19 1.19
C ILE A 17 -2.16 24.45 1.01
N PHE A 18 -3.02 23.49 1.36
CA PHE A 18 -4.48 23.67 1.26
C PHE A 18 -5.00 24.85 2.09
N SER A 19 -4.37 25.12 3.24
CA SER A 19 -4.73 26.24 4.11
C SER A 19 -4.21 27.59 3.60
N THR A 20 -3.02 27.62 2.98
CA THR A 20 -2.32 28.87 2.61
C THR A 20 -2.62 29.33 1.19
N THR A 21 -3.08 28.46 0.30
CA THR A 21 -3.52 28.82 -1.07
C THR A 21 -5.03 29.08 -1.16
N SER A 22 -5.71 29.32 -0.03
CA SER A 22 -7.11 29.73 -0.06
C SER A 22 -7.23 31.17 -0.59
N PRO A 23 -8.33 31.52 -1.28
CA PRO A 23 -8.55 32.89 -1.76
C PRO A 23 -8.50 33.95 -0.64
N SER A 24 -8.79 33.54 0.61
CA SER A 24 -8.76 34.40 1.78
C SER A 24 -7.37 34.58 2.41
N ALA A 25 -6.37 33.79 2.00
CA ALA A 25 -5.05 33.74 2.65
C ALA A 25 -3.91 34.27 1.78
N ASN A 26 -4.11 34.51 0.48
CA ASN A 26 -3.01 34.82 -0.43
C ASN A 26 -3.39 35.79 -1.56
N ASP A 27 -3.46 37.08 -1.25
CA ASP A 27 -3.72 38.18 -2.21
C ASP A 27 -2.62 38.35 -3.29
N LYS A 28 -1.49 37.65 -3.17
CA LYS A 28 -0.31 37.78 -4.06
C LYS A 28 -0.19 36.69 -5.12
N MET A 29 -0.95 35.59 -4.98
CA MET A 29 -0.91 34.47 -5.92
C MET A 29 -2.09 34.58 -6.88
N GLY A 30 -1.86 34.35 -8.18
CA GLY A 30 -2.94 34.30 -9.15
C GLY A 30 -3.91 33.17 -8.82
N GLU A 31 -5.23 33.41 -8.94
CA GLU A 31 -6.27 32.43 -8.59
C GLU A 31 -6.10 31.09 -9.33
N GLU A 32 -5.66 31.14 -10.60
CA GLU A 32 -5.44 29.97 -11.43
C GLU A 32 -4.24 29.13 -10.94
N ASP A 33 -3.13 29.77 -10.60
CA ASP A 33 -1.95 29.09 -10.07
C ASP A 33 -2.25 28.43 -8.71
N ALA A 34 -2.95 29.15 -7.82
CA ALA A 34 -3.39 28.63 -6.54
C ALA A 34 -4.32 27.41 -6.71
N LEU A 35 -5.25 27.47 -7.67
CA LEU A 35 -6.13 26.35 -8.00
C LEU A 35 -5.36 25.14 -8.57
N ASN A 36 -4.39 25.37 -9.43
CA ASN A 36 -3.59 24.31 -10.04
C ASN A 36 -2.67 23.63 -9.01
N ILE A 37 -2.06 24.39 -8.10
CA ILE A 37 -1.32 23.83 -6.95
C ILE A 37 -2.25 22.97 -6.08
N LYS A 38 -3.48 23.44 -5.82
CA LYS A 38 -4.47 22.68 -5.07
C LYS A 38 -4.84 21.35 -5.75
N LYS A 39 -5.02 21.36 -7.07
CA LYS A 39 -5.28 20.12 -7.85
C LYS A 39 -4.10 19.15 -7.77
N ALA A 40 -2.86 19.65 -7.93
CA ALA A 40 -1.66 18.84 -7.83
C ALA A 40 -1.50 18.20 -6.44
N ALA A 41 -1.80 18.95 -5.37
CA ALA A 41 -1.78 18.45 -4.00
C ALA A 41 -2.83 17.34 -3.77
N ILE A 42 -4.03 17.46 -4.34
CA ILE A 42 -5.07 16.42 -4.25
C ILE A 42 -4.62 15.16 -5.00
N ALA A 43 -4.07 15.30 -6.20
CA ALA A 43 -3.55 14.18 -6.98
C ALA A 43 -2.44 13.44 -6.22
N LEU A 44 -1.44 14.18 -5.71
CA LEU A 44 -0.34 13.60 -4.94
C LEU A 44 -0.83 12.90 -3.67
N ARG A 45 -1.84 13.45 -2.97
CA ARG A 45 -2.46 12.79 -1.80
C ARG A 45 -3.09 11.46 -2.18
N GLY A 46 -3.74 11.37 -3.34
CA GLY A 46 -4.29 10.12 -3.89
C GLY A 46 -3.20 9.10 -4.21
N ASP A 47 -2.13 9.53 -4.90
CA ASP A 47 -1.01 8.67 -5.27
C ASP A 47 -0.30 8.08 -4.04
N LEU A 48 -0.03 8.90 -3.03
CA LEU A 48 0.58 8.46 -1.77
C LEU A 48 -0.31 7.48 -1.00
N ALA A 49 -1.64 7.63 -1.08
CA ALA A 49 -2.57 6.71 -0.46
C ALA A 49 -2.53 5.32 -1.13
N LEU A 50 -2.49 5.27 -2.47
CA LEU A 50 -2.38 4.01 -3.21
C LEU A 50 -1.03 3.33 -2.96
N LEU A 51 0.07 4.09 -2.97
CA LEU A 51 1.40 3.55 -2.67
C LEU A 51 1.49 2.98 -1.25
N LYS A 52 0.96 3.70 -0.26
CA LYS A 52 0.90 3.22 1.12
C LYS A 52 0.07 1.94 1.24
N ALA A 53 -1.13 1.91 0.65
CA ALA A 53 -2.00 0.73 0.68
C ALA A 53 -1.32 -0.50 0.04
N ASN A 54 -0.59 -0.31 -1.06
CA ASN A 54 0.16 -1.38 -1.71
C ASN A 54 1.29 -1.91 -0.81
N PHE A 55 2.07 -1.04 -0.17
CA PHE A 55 3.13 -1.50 0.75
C PHE A 55 2.55 -2.23 1.96
N GLU A 56 1.48 -1.72 2.58
CA GLU A 56 0.84 -2.36 3.74
C GLU A 56 0.24 -3.74 3.38
N ALA A 57 -0.40 -3.86 2.21
CA ALA A 57 -0.90 -5.14 1.72
C ALA A 57 0.23 -6.14 1.48
N ASN A 58 1.35 -5.70 0.89
CA ASN A 58 2.51 -6.56 0.65
C ASN A 58 3.18 -6.99 1.96
N GLU A 59 3.35 -6.09 2.93
CA GLU A 59 3.91 -6.44 4.24
C GLU A 59 3.03 -7.48 4.96
N LEU A 60 1.71 -7.32 4.91
CA LEU A 60 0.79 -8.30 5.49
C LEU A 60 0.86 -9.66 4.77
N PHE A 61 0.93 -9.65 3.44
CA PHE A 61 1.15 -10.86 2.65
C PHE A 61 2.46 -11.55 3.01
N PHE A 62 3.56 -10.81 3.15
CA PHE A 62 4.85 -11.36 3.56
C PHE A 62 4.79 -12.02 4.93
N ILE A 63 4.02 -11.47 5.89
CA ILE A 63 3.83 -12.12 7.20
C ILE A 63 3.17 -13.48 7.07
N SER A 64 2.07 -13.59 6.31
CA SER A 64 1.38 -14.88 6.14
C SER A 64 2.21 -15.87 5.32
N GLU A 65 2.87 -15.39 4.26
CA GLU A 65 3.64 -16.23 3.37
C GLU A 65 4.91 -16.76 4.07
N ASP A 66 5.54 -15.95 4.92
CA ASP A 66 6.65 -16.39 5.78
C ASP A 66 6.26 -17.58 6.67
N VAL A 67 5.03 -17.63 7.17
CA VAL A 67 4.54 -18.76 7.98
C VAL A 67 4.39 -20.01 7.11
N ILE A 68 3.93 -19.88 5.87
CA ILE A 68 3.86 -20.99 4.91
C ILE A 68 5.27 -21.56 4.66
N PHE A 69 6.23 -20.69 4.35
CA PHE A 69 7.63 -21.08 4.13
C PHE A 69 8.31 -21.70 5.35
N LYS A 70 7.88 -21.34 6.56
CA LYS A 70 8.39 -21.93 7.82
C LYS A 70 7.64 -23.20 8.24
N THR A 71 6.58 -23.58 7.54
CA THR A 71 5.76 -24.76 7.85
C THR A 71 5.80 -25.78 6.71
N TYR A 72 4.69 -25.99 6.00
CA TYR A 72 4.57 -27.08 5.02
C TYR A 72 5.39 -26.84 3.74
N MET A 73 5.85 -25.62 3.47
CA MET A 73 6.77 -25.33 2.35
C MET A 73 8.24 -25.32 2.75
N SER A 74 8.56 -25.61 4.02
CA SER A 74 9.96 -25.57 4.47
C SER A 74 10.82 -26.74 3.94
N SER A 75 10.19 -27.84 3.53
CA SER A 75 10.88 -29.02 2.97
C SER A 75 9.92 -29.91 2.18
N PRO A 76 10.42 -30.73 1.23
CA PRO A 76 9.60 -31.71 0.52
C PRO A 76 8.85 -32.67 1.44
N GLU A 77 9.44 -33.10 2.55
CA GLU A 77 8.83 -34.04 3.50
C GLU A 77 7.58 -33.46 4.15
N LEU A 78 7.66 -32.19 4.57
CA LEU A 78 6.52 -31.48 5.17
C LEU A 78 5.46 -31.15 4.14
N LEU A 79 5.85 -30.85 2.89
CA LEU A 79 4.91 -30.65 1.79
C LEU A 79 4.14 -31.94 1.49
N LEU A 80 4.82 -33.07 1.33
CA LEU A 80 4.19 -34.37 1.09
C LEU A 80 3.27 -34.77 2.26
N THR A 81 3.68 -34.51 3.50
CA THR A 81 2.85 -34.74 4.69
C THR A 81 1.59 -33.88 4.65
N TYR A 82 1.72 -32.60 4.33
CA TYR A 82 0.60 -31.67 4.23
C TYR A 82 -0.37 -32.08 3.13
N MET A 83 0.11 -32.43 1.94
CA MET A 83 -0.73 -32.85 0.80
C MET A 83 -1.44 -34.18 1.03
N LYS A 84 -0.88 -35.06 1.85
CA LYS A 84 -1.55 -36.30 2.25
C LYS A 84 -2.74 -36.06 3.18
N ILE A 85 -2.64 -35.04 4.04
CA ILE A 85 -3.71 -34.65 4.97
C ILE A 85 -4.74 -33.75 4.27
N ASN A 86 -4.26 -32.85 3.41
CA ASN A 86 -5.03 -31.88 2.64
C ASN A 86 -4.85 -32.14 1.14
N PRO A 87 -5.53 -33.15 0.57
CA PRO A 87 -5.41 -33.47 -0.84
C PRO A 87 -6.00 -32.34 -1.70
N LEU A 88 -5.56 -32.29 -2.96
CA LEU A 88 -6.20 -31.45 -3.97
C LEU A 88 -7.66 -31.89 -4.19
N ASP A 89 -8.44 -31.03 -4.83
CA ASP A 89 -9.80 -31.39 -5.23
C ASP A 89 -9.79 -32.59 -6.19
N GLN A 90 -10.83 -33.41 -6.13
CA GLN A 90 -10.89 -34.69 -6.85
C GLN A 90 -10.68 -34.53 -8.36
N ASN A 91 -11.24 -33.47 -8.94
CA ASN A 91 -11.14 -33.23 -10.37
C ASN A 91 -9.70 -32.90 -10.78
N THR A 92 -9.02 -32.00 -10.05
CA THR A 92 -7.60 -31.71 -10.31
C THR A 92 -6.72 -32.92 -10.04
N ALA A 93 -6.98 -33.67 -8.97
CA ALA A 93 -6.20 -34.85 -8.58
C ALA A 93 -6.30 -36.02 -9.58
N GLU A 94 -7.44 -36.18 -10.26
CA GLU A 94 -7.60 -37.20 -11.31
C GLU A 94 -7.02 -36.77 -12.66
N GLN A 95 -6.91 -35.45 -12.90
CA GLN A 95 -6.44 -34.89 -14.16
C GLN A 95 -4.92 -34.67 -14.24
N GLN A 96 -4.25 -34.38 -13.13
CA GLN A 96 -2.81 -34.03 -13.05
C GLN A 96 -2.03 -35.09 -12.27
#